data_AF-A0AA41X195-F1
#
_entry.id   AF-A0AA41X195-F1
#
_cell.length_a   1.000
_cell.length_b   1.000
_cell.length_c   1.000
_cell.angle_alpha   90.00
_cell.angle_beta   90.00
_cell.angle_gamma   90.00
#
_symmetry.space_group_name_H-M   'P 1'
#
loop_
_entity.id
_entity.type
_entity.pdbx_description
1 polymer ?
#
loop_
_entity_poly.entity_id
_entity_poly.type
_entity_poly.pdbx_seq_one_letter_code
_entity_poly.pdbx_strand_id
1 'polypeptide(L)' 'GRAVIKTSALKNPVCHIKAPAVVFEDQYELDAAFKAGDLDKDCIVVVRFQGPAAIGMPELHRLTPPLGV' A
#
# COMPACT_ATOMS: atom_id res chain seq x y z
N GLY A 1 -11.88 12.67 1.78
CA GLY A 1 -12.08 11.32 1.23
C GLY A 1 -12.54 10.38 2.34
N ARG A 2 -13.13 9.24 1.99
CA ARG A 2 -13.49 8.17 2.93
C ARG A 2 -12.92 6.86 2.39
N ALA A 3 -12.44 5.98 3.27
CA ALA A 3 -11.87 4.69 2.90
C ALA A 3 -12.35 3.62 3.89
N VAL A 4 -12.09 2.36 3.55
CA VAL A 4 -12.41 1.20 4.39
C VAL A 4 -11.15 0.34 4.57
N ILE A 5 -11.02 -0.30 5.72
CA ILE A 5 -9.94 -1.24 6.03
C ILE A 5 -10.53 -2.47 6.73
N LYS A 6 -10.05 -3.66 6.37
CA LYS A 6 -10.40 -4.91 7.05
C LYS A 6 -9.46 -5.12 8.24
N THR A 7 -10.00 -5.03 9.46
CA THR A 7 -9.20 -5.12 10.70
C THR A 7 -9.09 -6.53 11.28
N SER A 8 -9.88 -7.50 10.79
CA SER A 8 -9.94 -8.86 11.35
C SER A 8 -8.65 -9.67 11.23
N ALA A 9 -7.74 -9.26 10.34
CA ALA A 9 -6.43 -9.91 10.13
C ALA A 9 -5.27 -9.13 10.78
N LEU A 10 -5.55 -8.02 11.47
CA LEU A 10 -4.53 -7.26 12.18
C LEU A 10 -4.21 -7.93 13.51
N LYS A 11 -2.92 -7.99 13.87
CA LYS A 11 -2.48 -8.47 15.19
C LYS A 11 -3.04 -7.62 16.34
N ASN A 12 -3.20 -6.31 16.10
CA ASN A 12 -3.88 -5.39 17.01
C ASN A 12 -4.99 -4.64 16.25
N PRO A 13 -6.28 -4.84 16.58
CA PRO A 13 -7.40 -4.26 15.84
C PRO A 13 -7.55 -2.75 16.00
N VAL A 14 -6.94 -2.15 17.04
CA VAL A 14 -6.90 -0.69 17.24
C VAL A 14 -5.46 -0.24 17.04
N CYS A 15 -5.07 -0.04 15.78
CA CYS A 15 -3.72 0.34 15.41
C CYS A 15 -3.68 1.78 14.89
N HIS A 16 -2.93 2.65 15.57
CA HIS A 16 -2.57 3.98 15.08
C HIS A 16 -1.18 3.91 14.45
N ILE A 17 -1.10 4.02 13.13
CA ILE A 17 0.16 3.96 12.38
C ILE A 17 0.54 5.38 11.96
N LYS A 18 1.75 5.81 12.31
CA LYS A 18 2.31 7.11 11.90
C LYS A 18 3.74 6.89 11.39
N ALA A 19 3.93 7.12 10.09
CA ALA A 19 5.24 7.04 9.45
C ALA A 19 5.27 7.97 8.21
N PRO A 20 6.45 8.27 7.65
CA PRO A 20 6.59 9.03 6.40
C PRO A 20 5.81 8.39 5.24
N ALA A 21 5.17 9.22 4.42
CA ALA A 21 4.45 8.75 3.24
C ALA A 21 5.41 8.53 2.07
N VAL A 22 5.32 7.37 1.41
CA VAL A 22 5.99 7.07 0.15
C VAL A 22 4.92 6.88 -0.92
N VAL A 23 4.95 7.73 -1.94
CA VAL A 23 3.86 7.83 -2.92
C VAL A 23 4.31 7.22 -4.25
N PHE A 24 3.46 6.36 -4.80
CA PHE A 24 3.63 5.71 -6.09
C PHE A 24 2.43 5.99 -6.98
N GLU A 25 2.66 6.00 -8.29
CA GLU A 25 1.59 6.20 -9.27
C GLU A 25 1.16 4.87 -9.91
N ASP A 26 2.01 3.85 -9.82
CA ASP A 26 1.79 2.55 -10.41
C ASP A 26 2.27 1.38 -9.52
N GLN A 27 1.66 0.21 -9.67
CA GLN A 27 1.98 -0.99 -8.89
C GLN A 27 3.36 -1.59 -9.23
N TYR A 28 3.88 -1.40 -10.45
CA TYR A 28 5.19 -1.86 -10.87
C TYR A 28 6.31 -1.02 -10.25
N GLU A 29 6.08 0.29 -10.06
CA GLU A 29 7.03 1.16 -9.34
C GLU A 29 7.19 0.71 -7.88
N LEU A 30 6.08 0.34 -7.23
CA LEU A 30 6.14 -0.19 -5.87
C LEU A 30 6.94 -1.50 -5.81
N ASP A 31 6.66 -2.43 -6.72
CA ASP A 31 7.37 -3.72 -6.78
C ASP A 31 8.88 -3.54 -7.00
N ALA A 32 9.26 -2.57 -7.85
CA ALA A 32 10.66 -2.22 -8.07
C ALA A 32 11.31 -1.62 -6.82
N ALA A 33 10.65 -0.66 -6.16
CA ALA A 33 11.13 -0.03 -4.93
C ALA A 33 11.25 -1.04 -3.77
N PHE A 34 10.32 -2.00 -3.69
CA PHE A 34 10.40 -3.09 -2.73
C PHE A 34 11.63 -3.98 -2.99
N LYS A 35 11.83 -4.42 -4.24
CA LYS A 35 12.98 -5.23 -4.63
C LYS A 35 14.32 -4.53 -4.45
N ALA A 36 14.33 -3.20 -4.53
CA ALA A 36 15.51 -2.37 -4.29
C ALA A 36 15.82 -2.19 -2.79
N GLY A 37 14.92 -2.56 -1.87
CA GLY A 37 15.07 -2.33 -0.42
C GLY A 37 14.74 -0.88 0.00
N ASP A 38 14.19 -0.06 -0.89
CA ASP A 38 13.86 1.35 -0.59
C ASP A 38 12.73 1.49 0.44
N LEU A 39 11.97 0.40 0.64
CA LEU A 39 10.86 0.27 1.57
C LEU A 39 11.25 -0.37 2.91
N ASP A 40 12.53 -0.71 3.14
CA ASP A 40 13.02 -1.31 4.40
C ASP A 40 13.12 -0.27 5.53
N LYS A 41 12.01 0.41 5.80
CA LYS A 41 11.85 1.46 6.81
C LYS A 41 10.38 1.64 7.17
N ASP A 42 10.14 2.25 8.32
CA ASP A 42 8.79 2.68 8.68
C ASP A 42 8.26 3.66 7.63
N CYS A 43 7.22 3.26 6.90
CA CYS A 43 6.59 4.11 5.91
C CYS A 43 5.10 3.78 5.71
N ILE A 44 4.36 4.76 5.20
CA ILE A 44 2.98 4.59 4.71
C ILE A 44 3.04 4.64 3.19
N VAL A 45 2.84 3.49 2.56
CA VAL A 45 2.79 3.38 1.10
C VAL A 45 1.46 3.90 0.57
N VAL A 46 1.51 4.85 -0.37
CA VAL A 46 0.33 5.45 -0.99
C VAL A 46 0.39 5.22 -2.49
N VAL A 47 -0.51 4.39 -3.03
CA VAL A 47 -0.63 4.19 -4.49
C VAL A 47 -1.81 5.01 -5.00
N ARG A 48 -1.55 5.95 -5.91
CA ARG A 48 -2.57 6.85 -6.48
C ARG A 48 -3.00 6.39 -7.87
N PHE A 49 -4.08 7.00 -8.38
CA PHE A 49 -4.61 6.76 -9.74
C PHE A 49 -5.11 5.33 -10.02
N GLN A 50 -5.40 4.54 -8.98
CA GLN A 50 -5.94 3.18 -9.10
C GLN A 50 -7.47 3.12 -8.93
N GLY A 51 -8.16 4.27 -9.01
CA GLY A 51 -9.61 4.35 -8.80
C GLY A 51 -10.43 3.93 -10.03
N PRO A 52 -11.77 3.76 -9.88
CA PRO A 52 -12.66 3.36 -10.97
C PRO A 52 -12.57 4.28 -12.19
N ALA A 53 -12.54 5.60 -11.95
CA ALA A 53 -12.46 6.60 -13.01
C ALA A 53 -11.09 6.69 -13.70
N ALA A 54 -10.03 6.18 -13.05
CA ALA A 54 -8.68 6.24 -13.60
C ALA A 54 -8.39 5.02 -14.48
N ILE A 55 -8.56 3.81 -13.94
CA ILE A 55 -8.21 2.56 -14.63
C ILE A 55 -9.20 1.41 -14.36
N GLY A 56 -10.42 1.72 -13.89
CA GLY A 56 -11.44 0.72 -13.62
C GLY A 56 -11.32 -0.02 -12.28
N MET A 57 -10.40 0.41 -11.39
CA MET A 57 -10.17 -0.21 -10.08
C MET A 57 -9.82 -1.71 -10.15
N PRO A 58 -8.69 -2.06 -10.80
CA PRO A 58 -8.23 -3.43 -10.83
C PRO A 58 -7.76 -3.87 -9.44
N GLU A 59 -7.81 -5.19 -9.19
CA GLU A 59 -7.23 -5.77 -7.99
C GLU A 59 -5.69 -5.75 -8.05
N LEU A 60 -5.07 -5.05 -7.11
CA LEU A 60 -3.62 -4.84 -7.04
C LEU A 60 -2.94 -5.99 -6.25
N HIS A 61 -3.06 -7.21 -6.76
CA HIS A 61 -2.57 -8.45 -6.13
C HIS A 61 -1.05 -8.48 -5.88
N ARG A 62 -0.27 -7.61 -6.55
CA ARG A 62 1.18 -7.50 -6.37
C ARG A 62 1.60 -6.68 -5.13
N LEU A 63 0.67 -5.99 -4.47
CA LEU A 63 0.96 -5.14 -3.31
C LEU A 63 1.06 -5.90 -1.98
N THR A 64 0.38 -7.03 -1.85
CA THR A 64 0.23 -7.75 -0.58
C THR A 64 1.47 -8.55 -0.16
N PRO A 65 2.15 -9.28 -1.06
CA PRO A 65 3.39 -9.99 -0.72
C PRO A 65 4.51 -9.12 -0.12
N PRO A 66 4.79 -7.90 -0.63
CA PRO A 66 5.88 -7.07 -0.10
C PRO A 66 5.60 -6.42 1.26
N LEU A 67 4.35 -6.32 1.70
CA LEU A 67 3.98 -5.64 2.95
C LEU A 67 3.60 -6.59 4.09
N GLY A 68 3.60 -7.91 3.83
CA GLY A 68 3.22 -8.95 4.80
C GLY A 68 4.39 -9.72 5.40
N VAL A 69 5.63 -9.33 5.10
CA VAL A 69 6.87 -9.97 5.58
C VAL A 69 7.35 -9.31 6.86
#